data_AF-F4R787-F1
#
_entry.id   AF-F4R787-F1
#
_cell.length_a   1.000
_cell.length_b   1.000
_cell.length_c   1.000
_cell.angle_alpha   90.00
_cell.angle_beta   90.00
_cell.angle_gamma   90.00
#
_symmetry.space_group_name_H-M   'P 1'
#
loop_
_entity.id
_entity.type
_entity.pdbx_description
1 polymer ?
#
loop_
_entity_poly.entity_id
_entity_poly.type
_entity_poly.pdbx_seq_one_letter_code
_entity_poly.pdbx_strand_id
1 'polypeptide(L)'
;MSYVHTSIFLPKYILESVIDGDTPRIDPETFLSNATPTKLLEVILAFYPHYKFTKNSQKDHELLRLIFVEMVAPRLRNVAIPSQNNTKYIEAPLHSIAFVDQEPDRNVNLAADLELKRTSLFNNHCLPYLKNGKYRRAVGGLETFCKTYKTLNVHELNSIGCALDEASEDLQDCHSDLTEFHTNIESIHLKLHQPGLQSEEEKNLHDRLKIAITTLRSHQIAFNQGAQNVGLITALKNHYRNYPSTSEKQDSDQDSHSNTPQDT
;
A
#
# COMPACT_ATOMS: atom_id res chain seq x y z
N MET A 1 13.16 -1.18 -5.92
CA MET A 1 12.70 -2.53 -5.53
C MET A 1 11.94 -2.39 -4.22
N SER A 2 10.62 -2.38 -4.29
CA SER A 2 9.71 -2.38 -3.16
C SER A 2 9.64 -3.80 -2.58
N TYR A 3 9.84 -3.95 -1.27
CA TYR A 3 9.77 -5.25 -0.61
C TYR A 3 8.33 -5.52 -0.19
N VAL A 4 7.76 -6.61 -0.71
CA VAL A 4 6.44 -7.09 -0.31
C VAL A 4 6.58 -7.86 1.00
N HIS A 5 6.24 -7.26 2.13
CA HIS A 5 6.13 -8.00 3.38
C HIS A 5 4.71 -8.56 3.51
N THR A 6 4.60 -9.87 3.29
CA THR A 6 3.38 -10.65 3.55
C THR A 6 3.19 -10.97 5.04
N SER A 7 4.20 -10.73 5.85
CA SER A 7 4.22 -11.00 7.28
C SER A 7 4.98 -9.92 8.06
N ILE A 8 4.62 -9.77 9.33
CA ILE A 8 5.34 -8.96 10.31
C ILE A 8 5.83 -9.84 11.44
N PHE A 9 6.97 -9.49 12.02
CA PHE A 9 7.51 -10.20 13.18
C PHE A 9 7.09 -9.47 14.45
N LEU A 10 6.17 -10.06 15.19
CA LEU A 10 5.68 -9.52 16.45
C LEU A 10 6.34 -10.21 17.64
N PRO A 11 6.57 -9.52 18.76
CA PRO A 11 7.07 -10.17 19.97
C PRO A 11 6.07 -11.19 20.53
N LYS A 12 6.54 -12.35 20.98
CA LYS A 12 5.67 -13.43 21.48
C LYS A 12 4.76 -13.01 22.63
N TYR A 13 5.17 -12.04 23.46
CA TYR A 13 4.35 -11.54 24.57
C TYR A 13 3.03 -10.91 24.08
N ILE A 14 2.91 -10.52 22.81
CA ILE A 14 1.65 -9.95 22.29
C ILE A 14 0.52 -10.99 22.32
N LEU A 15 0.85 -12.28 22.35
CA LEU A 15 -0.12 -13.37 22.48
C LEU A 15 -0.80 -13.41 23.86
N GLU A 16 -0.22 -12.77 24.89
CA GLU A 16 -0.87 -12.62 26.21
C GLU A 16 -2.12 -11.74 26.14
N SER A 17 -2.30 -10.98 25.06
CA SER A 17 -3.43 -10.08 24.82
C SER A 17 -4.43 -10.67 23.81
N VAL A 18 -4.40 -11.98 23.59
CA VAL A 18 -5.35 -12.66 22.70
C VAL A 18 -6.62 -12.98 23.45
N ILE A 19 -7.76 -12.63 22.85
CA ILE A 19 -9.07 -13.03 23.36
C ILE A 19 -9.49 -14.31 22.63
N ASP A 20 -9.79 -15.35 23.40
CA ASP A 20 -10.31 -16.61 22.90
C ASP A 20 -11.75 -16.44 22.36
N GLY A 21 -12.01 -17.00 21.17
CA GLY A 21 -13.30 -16.97 20.49
C GLY A 21 -13.25 -17.74 19.15
N ASP A 22 -14.34 -17.73 18.38
CA ASP A 22 -14.45 -18.44 17.09
C ASP A 22 -13.33 -18.04 16.10
N THR A 23 -12.84 -16.81 16.21
CA THR A 23 -11.60 -16.37 15.55
C THR A 23 -10.71 -15.68 16.59
N PRO A 24 -9.65 -16.35 17.09
CA PRO A 24 -8.70 -15.76 18.04
C PRO A 24 -8.05 -14.50 17.46
N ARG A 25 -8.07 -13.40 18.22
CA ARG A 25 -7.50 -12.11 17.79
C ARG A 25 -6.80 -11.40 18.94
N ILE A 26 -5.78 -10.63 18.60
CA ILE A 26 -5.10 -9.75 19.55
C ILE A 26 -6.04 -8.59 19.87
N ASP A 27 -6.36 -8.41 21.14
CA ASP A 27 -7.10 -7.27 21.66
C ASP A 27 -6.14 -6.12 22.01
N PRO A 28 -6.20 -4.98 21.29
CA PRO A 28 -5.34 -3.85 21.56
C PRO A 28 -5.51 -3.25 22.96
N GLU A 29 -6.72 -3.30 23.54
CA GLU A 29 -6.98 -2.71 24.87
C GLU A 29 -6.34 -3.54 25.98
N THR A 30 -6.48 -4.87 25.91
CA THR A 30 -5.78 -5.79 26.82
C THR A 30 -4.27 -5.60 26.75
N PHE A 31 -3.71 -5.42 25.55
CA PHE A 31 -2.28 -5.13 25.40
C PHE A 31 -1.89 -3.80 26.06
N LEU A 32 -2.63 -2.72 25.78
CA LEU A 32 -2.38 -1.39 26.32
C LEU A 32 -2.42 -1.35 27.86
N SER A 33 -3.27 -2.17 28.49
CA SER A 33 -3.38 -2.21 29.95
C SER A 33 -2.08 -2.64 30.67
N ASN A 34 -1.24 -3.42 29.99
CA ASN A 34 -0.02 -4.03 30.55
C ASN A 34 1.27 -3.62 29.82
N ALA A 35 1.18 -2.75 28.81
CA ALA A 35 2.30 -2.38 27.98
C ALA A 35 3.22 -1.36 28.68
N THR A 36 4.52 -1.63 28.66
CA THR A 36 5.55 -0.64 29.00
C THR A 36 5.93 0.16 27.75
N PRO A 37 6.58 1.34 27.89
CA PRO A 37 7.09 2.10 26.74
C PRO A 37 7.93 1.24 25.79
N THR A 38 8.80 0.38 26.33
CA THR A 38 9.60 -0.56 25.53
C THR A 38 8.73 -1.53 24.72
N LYS A 39 7.69 -2.11 25.35
CA LYS A 39 6.78 -3.03 24.67
C LYS A 39 5.97 -2.33 23.58
N LEU A 40 5.51 -1.11 23.83
CA LEU A 40 4.82 -0.29 22.83
C LEU A 40 5.72 0.02 21.64
N LEU A 41 6.93 0.48 21.91
CA LEU A 41 7.91 0.83 20.88
C LEU A 41 8.26 -0.37 20.00
N GLU A 42 8.51 -1.53 20.60
CA GLU A 42 8.86 -2.75 19.84
C GLU A 42 7.73 -3.16 18.89
N VAL A 43 6.47 -3.09 19.33
CA VAL A 43 5.32 -3.39 18.47
C VAL A 43 5.11 -2.31 17.41
N ILE A 44 5.26 -1.02 17.75
CA ILE A 44 5.17 0.08 16.76
C ILE A 44 6.20 -0.12 15.65
N LEU A 45 7.45 -0.40 16.00
CA LEU A 45 8.53 -0.60 15.03
C LEU A 45 8.36 -1.88 14.20
N ALA A 46 7.66 -2.89 14.71
CA ALA A 46 7.29 -4.06 13.91
C ALA A 46 6.33 -3.70 12.75
N PHE A 47 5.46 -2.70 12.94
CA PHE A 47 4.56 -2.20 11.89
C PHE A 47 5.13 -1.03 11.08
N TYR A 48 6.03 -0.24 11.69
CA TYR A 48 6.58 1.00 11.15
C TYR A 48 8.10 1.05 11.37
N PRO A 49 8.89 0.20 10.69
CA PRO A 49 10.33 0.08 10.94
C PRO A 49 11.13 1.33 10.52
N HIS A 50 10.55 2.21 9.69
CA HIS A 50 11.17 3.45 9.23
C HIS A 50 11.03 4.62 10.24
N TYR A 51 10.33 4.43 11.36
CA TYR A 51 10.24 5.46 12.39
C TYR A 51 11.51 5.50 13.23
N LYS A 52 12.10 6.70 13.34
CA LYS A 52 13.26 6.98 14.19
C LYS A 52 12.85 7.82 15.38
N PHE A 53 12.74 7.19 16.54
CA PHE A 53 12.42 7.85 17.79
C PHE A 53 13.68 8.36 18.49
N THR A 54 13.66 9.59 19.00
CA THR A 54 14.74 10.07 19.87
C THR A 54 14.75 9.34 21.21
N LYS A 55 15.87 9.41 21.94
CA LYS A 55 16.00 8.80 23.28
C LYS A 55 14.91 9.24 24.26
N ASN A 56 14.39 10.46 24.12
CA ASN A 56 13.32 10.97 24.97
C ASN A 56 11.97 10.38 24.54
N SER A 57 11.67 10.42 23.24
CA SER A 57 10.42 9.89 22.68
C SER A 57 10.27 8.37 22.84
N GLN A 58 11.38 7.63 22.90
CA GLN A 58 11.38 6.19 23.23
C GLN A 58 10.91 5.88 24.65
N LYS A 59 10.94 6.86 25.56
CA LYS A 59 10.51 6.73 26.96
C LYS A 59 9.18 7.42 27.25
N ASP A 60 8.66 8.19 26.29
CA ASP A 60 7.41 8.90 26.42
C ASP A 60 6.24 7.93 26.24
N HIS A 61 5.67 7.48 27.37
CA HIS A 61 4.59 6.51 27.37
C HIS A 61 3.34 7.04 26.64
N GLU A 62 2.98 8.31 26.85
CA GLU A 62 1.77 8.88 26.26
C GLU A 62 1.89 9.02 24.74
N LEU A 63 3.06 9.48 24.27
CA LEU A 63 3.35 9.53 22.83
C LEU A 63 3.26 8.15 22.18
N LEU A 64 3.93 7.15 22.76
CA LEU A 64 3.93 5.79 22.22
C LEU A 64 2.54 5.17 22.28
N ARG A 65 1.79 5.40 23.36
CA ARG A 65 0.40 4.94 23.48
C ARG A 65 -0.49 5.56 22.41
N LEU A 66 -0.36 6.86 22.17
CA LEU A 66 -1.12 7.56 21.15
C LEU A 66 -0.83 7.01 19.75
N ILE A 67 0.45 6.83 19.41
CA ILE A 67 0.87 6.23 18.13
C ILE A 67 0.30 4.82 18.00
N PHE A 68 0.39 4.02 19.06
CA PHE A 68 -0.12 2.66 19.06
C PHE A 68 -1.63 2.61 18.80
N VAL A 69 -2.42 3.40 19.54
CA VAL A 69 -3.88 3.45 19.41
C VAL A 69 -4.30 3.88 18.00
N GLU A 70 -3.67 4.93 17.47
CA GLU A 70 -4.08 5.51 16.19
C GLU A 70 -3.58 4.70 14.99
N MET A 71 -2.38 4.12 15.05
CA MET A 71 -1.72 3.52 13.88
C MET A 71 -1.63 1.99 13.93
N VAL A 72 -1.38 1.41 15.11
CA VAL A 72 -1.10 -0.03 15.26
C VAL A 72 -2.35 -0.83 15.61
N ALA A 73 -3.16 -0.35 16.55
CA ALA A 73 -4.36 -1.04 17.03
C ALA A 73 -5.37 -1.41 15.92
N PRO A 74 -5.64 -0.57 14.91
CA PRO A 74 -6.54 -0.94 13.80
C PRO A 74 -5.99 -2.10 12.96
N ARG A 75 -4.66 -2.23 12.88
CA ARG A 75 -3.98 -3.26 12.07
C ARG A 75 -3.84 -4.58 12.81
N LEU A 76 -3.61 -4.53 14.13
CA LEU A 76 -3.52 -5.73 14.98
C LEU A 76 -4.76 -6.63 14.90
N ARG A 77 -5.95 -6.03 14.71
CA ARG A 77 -7.21 -6.78 14.54
C ARG A 77 -7.25 -7.67 13.30
N ASN A 78 -6.38 -7.41 12.32
CA ASN A 78 -6.29 -8.13 11.05
C ASN A 78 -5.09 -9.09 10.99
N VAL A 79 -4.34 -9.21 12.08
CA VAL A 79 -3.22 -10.15 12.21
C VAL A 79 -3.79 -11.54 12.48
N ALA A 80 -3.42 -12.51 11.64
CA ALA A 80 -3.73 -13.91 11.92
C ALA A 80 -2.79 -14.43 13.01
N ILE A 81 -3.32 -15.17 13.98
CA ILE A 81 -2.51 -15.77 15.04
C ILE A 81 -1.87 -17.06 14.50
N PRO A 82 -0.53 -17.16 14.44
CA PRO A 82 0.13 -18.35 13.92
C PRO A 82 0.04 -19.52 14.90
N SER A 83 0.00 -20.74 14.36
CA SER A 83 -0.13 -21.99 15.15
C SER A 83 1.19 -22.51 15.73
N GLN A 84 2.35 -21.94 15.37
CA GLN A 84 3.68 -22.40 15.81
C GLN A 84 4.36 -21.40 16.76
N ASN A 85 4.84 -21.88 17.91
CA ASN A 85 5.23 -21.05 19.07
C ASN A 85 6.71 -21.19 19.52
N ASN A 86 7.61 -21.67 18.66
CA ASN A 86 8.97 -22.05 19.06
C ASN A 86 10.04 -20.95 19.00
N THR A 87 9.66 -19.70 18.76
CA THR A 87 10.58 -18.55 18.65
C THR A 87 10.17 -17.39 19.56
N LYS A 88 11.11 -16.46 19.85
CA LYS A 88 10.84 -15.24 20.64
C LYS A 88 9.92 -14.24 19.92
N TYR A 89 9.83 -14.38 18.59
CA TYR A 89 9.00 -13.60 17.70
C TYR A 89 8.01 -14.53 17.01
N ILE A 90 6.80 -14.04 16.75
CA ILE A 90 5.79 -14.70 15.93
C ILE A 90 5.80 -14.04 14.55
N GLU A 91 5.81 -14.87 13.51
CA GLU A 91 5.56 -14.40 12.16
C GLU A 91 4.05 -14.33 11.96
N ALA A 92 3.53 -13.12 11.82
CA ALA A 92 2.11 -12.83 11.73
C ALA A 92 1.79 -12.45 10.28
N PRO A 93 1.08 -13.30 9.52
CA PRO A 93 0.68 -12.95 8.17
C PRO A 93 -0.32 -11.80 8.21
N LEU A 94 -0.08 -10.79 7.38
CA LEU A 94 -0.97 -9.66 7.22
C LEU A 94 -2.05 -10.02 6.21
N HIS A 95 -3.33 -9.93 6.59
CA HIS A 95 -4.46 -10.19 5.67
C HIS A 95 -4.51 -9.21 4.49
N SER A 96 -3.83 -8.08 4.58
CA SER A 96 -3.58 -7.16 3.47
C SER A 96 -2.08 -7.07 3.25
N ILE A 97 -1.64 -7.24 2.01
CA ILE A 97 -0.23 -7.06 1.63
C ILE A 97 0.21 -5.67 2.09
N ALA A 98 1.11 -5.60 3.08
CA ALA A 98 1.77 -4.36 3.44
C ALA A 98 3.00 -4.22 2.55
N PHE A 99 2.83 -3.53 1.43
CA PHE A 99 3.98 -3.02 0.71
C PHE A 99 4.55 -1.89 1.58
N VAL A 100 5.68 -2.15 2.22
CA VAL A 100 6.48 -1.10 2.83
C VAL A 100 7.34 -0.60 1.68
N ASP A 101 6.90 0.46 1.01
CA ASP A 101 7.88 1.29 0.30
C ASP A 101 8.91 1.71 1.34
N GLN A 102 10.18 1.89 0.94
CA GLN A 102 11.16 2.56 1.79
C GLN A 102 10.68 4.01 1.99
N GLU A 103 9.72 4.18 2.90
CA GLU A 103 9.34 5.48 3.42
C GLU A 103 10.63 6.06 4.04
N PRO A 104 11.00 7.30 3.67
CA PRO A 104 12.20 7.92 4.21
C PRO A 104 12.10 7.94 5.74
N ASP A 105 13.24 7.79 6.40
CA ASP A 105 13.32 7.78 7.86
C ASP A 105 12.54 8.96 8.44
N ARG A 106 11.51 8.65 9.24
CA ARG A 106 10.67 9.67 9.87
C ARG A 106 11.11 9.86 11.31
N ASN A 107 11.70 11.01 11.59
CA ASN A 107 12.05 11.38 12.96
C ASN A 107 10.78 11.71 13.73
N VAL A 108 10.56 11.02 14.84
CA VAL A 108 9.42 11.24 15.74
C VAL A 108 9.95 11.82 17.04
N ASN A 109 9.72 13.11 17.28
CA ASN A 109 10.08 13.78 18.52
C ASN A 109 8.84 14.00 19.40
N LEU A 110 7.73 14.43 18.79
CA LEU A 110 6.46 14.78 19.43
C LEU A 110 5.26 14.21 18.66
N ALA A 111 4.11 14.15 19.32
CA ALA A 111 2.85 13.73 18.69
C ALA A 111 2.45 14.65 17.54
N ALA A 112 2.80 15.94 17.60
CA ALA A 112 2.54 16.92 16.55
C ALA A 112 3.34 16.67 15.26
N ASP A 113 4.47 15.96 15.33
CA ASP A 113 5.28 15.60 14.16
C ASP A 113 4.58 14.51 13.31
N LEU A 114 3.61 13.84 13.92
CA LEU A 114 2.80 12.81 13.31
C LEU A 114 1.38 13.36 13.15
N GLU A 115 0.96 13.63 11.92
CA GLU A 115 -0.46 13.78 11.61
C GLU A 115 -1.15 12.40 11.75
N LEU A 116 -1.25 11.89 12.98
CA LEU A 116 -1.57 10.49 13.30
C LEU A 116 -2.91 10.07 12.73
N LYS A 117 -3.94 10.88 12.95
CA LYS A 117 -5.30 10.63 12.47
C LYS A 117 -5.37 10.68 10.94
N ARG A 118 -4.61 11.57 10.32
CA ARG A 118 -4.54 11.69 8.86
C ARG A 118 -3.86 10.45 8.28
N THR A 119 -2.68 10.13 8.79
CA THR A 119 -1.88 8.98 8.37
C THR A 119 -2.67 7.69 8.55
N SER A 120 -3.33 7.51 9.69
CA SER A 120 -4.17 6.34 9.97
C SER A 120 -5.34 6.23 8.99
N LEU A 121 -6.09 7.32 8.77
CA LEU A 121 -7.23 7.31 7.86
C LEU A 121 -6.79 6.96 6.42
N PHE A 122 -5.71 7.57 5.94
CA PHE A 122 -5.18 7.26 4.60
C PHE A 122 -4.73 5.80 4.50
N ASN A 123 -3.97 5.33 5.49
CA ASN A 123 -3.39 3.98 5.51
C ASN A 123 -4.40 2.87 5.69
N ASN A 124 -5.57 3.15 6.28
CA ASN A 124 -6.63 2.17 6.48
C ASN A 124 -7.66 2.17 5.35
N HIS A 125 -7.92 3.33 4.73
CA HIS A 125 -9.02 3.48 3.78
C HIS A 125 -8.62 3.80 2.35
N CYS A 126 -7.39 4.22 2.08
CA CYS A 126 -6.92 4.59 0.74
C CYS A 126 -5.80 3.66 0.27
N LEU A 127 -4.68 3.66 1.01
CA LEU A 127 -3.44 3.01 0.61
C LEU A 127 -3.59 1.51 0.29
N PRO A 128 -4.32 0.69 1.07
CA PRO A 128 -4.46 -0.73 0.77
C PRO A 128 -5.22 -0.98 -0.54
N TYR A 129 -6.14 -0.09 -0.93
CA TYR A 129 -6.88 -0.25 -2.19
C TYR A 129 -6.08 0.24 -3.39
N LEU A 130 -5.27 1.29 -3.23
CA LEU A 130 -4.30 1.71 -4.24
C LEU A 130 -3.33 0.56 -4.54
N LYS A 131 -2.73 -0.02 -3.51
CA LYS A 131 -1.71 -1.08 -3.62
C LYS A 131 -2.22 -2.43 -4.12
N ASN A 132 -3.52 -2.72 -3.96
CA ASN A 132 -4.10 -3.98 -4.40
C ASN A 132 -4.89 -3.85 -5.73
N GLY A 133 -4.66 -2.78 -6.50
CA GLY A 133 -5.36 -2.56 -7.78
C GLY A 133 -6.86 -2.30 -7.67
N LYS A 134 -7.39 -2.09 -6.46
CA LYS A 134 -8.82 -1.87 -6.19
C LYS A 134 -9.18 -0.39 -6.29
N TYR A 135 -8.81 0.24 -7.40
CA TYR A 135 -8.85 1.69 -7.57
C TYR A 135 -10.24 2.31 -7.36
N ARG A 136 -11.32 1.64 -7.78
CA ARG A 136 -12.70 2.11 -7.52
C ARG A 136 -13.01 2.23 -6.03
N ARG A 137 -12.48 1.34 -5.19
CA ARG A 137 -12.63 1.45 -3.72
C ARG A 137 -11.72 2.54 -3.15
N ALA A 138 -10.52 2.69 -3.71
CA ALA A 138 -9.61 3.77 -3.34
C ALA A 138 -10.24 5.16 -3.58
N VAL A 139 -11.01 5.35 -4.66
CA VAL A 139 -11.78 6.60 -4.91
C VAL A 139 -12.66 6.95 -3.71
N GLY A 140 -13.49 6.03 -3.24
CA GLY A 140 -14.39 6.30 -2.10
C GLY A 140 -13.64 6.58 -0.79
N GLY A 141 -12.50 5.91 -0.59
CA GLY A 141 -11.58 6.21 0.51
C GLY A 141 -11.02 7.63 0.43
N LEU A 142 -10.53 8.02 -0.74
CA LEU A 142 -9.96 9.35 -1.01
C LEU A 142 -11.01 10.45 -0.91
N GLU A 143 -12.23 10.23 -1.38
CA GLU A 143 -13.33 11.18 -1.21
C GLU A 143 -13.63 11.43 0.27
N THR A 144 -13.70 10.37 1.08
CA THR A 144 -13.92 10.47 2.53
C THR A 144 -12.75 11.19 3.19
N PHE A 145 -11.52 10.83 2.81
CA PHE A 145 -10.31 11.45 3.30
C PHE A 145 -10.24 12.96 3.00
N CYS A 146 -10.53 13.34 1.76
CA CYS A 146 -10.52 14.74 1.32
C CYS A 146 -11.69 15.54 1.91
N LYS A 147 -12.82 14.93 2.27
CA LYS A 147 -13.86 15.61 3.05
C LYS A 147 -13.36 16.02 4.44
N THR A 148 -12.51 15.20 5.07
CA THR A 148 -11.94 15.49 6.40
C THR A 148 -10.76 16.45 6.32
N TYR A 149 -9.81 16.22 5.41
CA TYR A 149 -8.53 16.92 5.40
C TYR A 149 -8.32 17.90 4.24
N LYS A 150 -9.31 18.03 3.34
CA LYS A 150 -9.39 18.98 2.20
C LYS A 150 -8.37 18.82 1.08
N THR A 151 -7.14 18.42 1.39
CA THR A 151 -6.02 18.32 0.45
C THR A 151 -5.27 17.01 0.66
N LEU A 152 -4.48 16.61 -0.33
CA LEU A 152 -3.47 15.54 -0.20
C LEU A 152 -2.08 16.14 0.01
N ASN A 153 -1.25 15.50 0.81
CA ASN A 153 0.16 15.88 0.94
C ASN A 153 1.02 15.16 -0.13
N VAL A 154 2.30 15.51 -0.19
CA VAL A 154 3.24 14.94 -1.19
C VAL A 154 3.33 13.43 -1.07
N HIS A 155 3.36 12.87 0.15
CA HIS A 155 3.45 11.42 0.36
C HIS A 155 2.22 10.66 -0.18
N GLU A 156 1.03 11.20 0.07
CA GLU A 156 -0.23 10.61 -0.39
C GLU A 156 -0.38 10.73 -1.91
N LEU A 157 0.02 11.86 -2.49
CA LEU A 157 0.09 12.04 -3.94
C LEU A 157 1.10 11.08 -4.58
N ASN A 158 2.27 10.89 -3.95
CA ASN A 158 3.26 9.92 -4.40
C ASN A 158 2.70 8.50 -4.35
N SER A 159 1.92 8.14 -3.33
CA SER A 159 1.26 6.82 -3.25
C SER A 159 0.30 6.57 -4.42
N ILE A 160 -0.45 7.60 -4.85
CA ILE A 160 -1.29 7.52 -6.07
C ILE A 160 -0.40 7.42 -7.32
N GLY A 161 0.74 8.13 -7.33
CA GLY A 161 1.75 8.06 -8.39
C GLY A 161 2.30 6.65 -8.58
N CYS A 162 2.82 6.03 -7.52
CA CYS A 162 3.36 4.66 -7.57
C CYS A 162 2.31 3.66 -8.07
N ALA A 163 1.07 3.76 -7.57
CA ALA A 163 0.00 2.88 -8.01
C ALA A 163 -0.39 3.07 -9.49
N LEU A 164 -0.20 4.28 -10.06
CA LEU A 164 -0.34 4.48 -11.50
C LEU A 164 0.79 3.81 -12.28
N ASP A 165 2.02 3.89 -11.79
CA ASP A 165 3.17 3.27 -12.43
C ASP A 165 2.99 1.74 -12.45
N GLU A 166 2.63 1.14 -11.30
CA GLU A 166 2.29 -0.29 -11.18
C GLU A 166 1.13 -0.69 -12.12
N ALA A 167 0.04 0.08 -12.15
CA ALA A 167 -1.09 -0.20 -13.06
C ALA A 167 -0.69 -0.14 -14.55
N SER A 168 0.27 0.72 -14.88
CA SER A 168 0.76 0.90 -16.25
C SER A 168 1.66 -0.26 -16.66
N GLU A 169 2.50 -0.75 -15.74
CA GLU A 169 3.30 -1.97 -15.93
C GLU A 169 2.39 -3.18 -16.15
N ASP A 170 1.38 -3.40 -15.28
CA ASP A 170 0.40 -4.50 -15.42
C ASP A 170 -0.33 -4.45 -16.78
N LEU A 171 -0.68 -3.25 -17.26
CA LEU A 171 -1.33 -3.07 -18.56
C LEU A 171 -0.40 -3.42 -19.72
N GLN A 172 0.88 -3.06 -19.60
CA GLN A 172 1.90 -3.35 -20.61
C GLN A 172 2.19 -4.86 -20.69
N ASP A 173 2.18 -5.56 -19.56
CA ASP A 173 2.31 -7.02 -19.52
C ASP A 173 1.09 -7.67 -20.20
N CYS A 174 -0.13 -7.24 -19.87
CA CYS A 174 -1.35 -7.72 -20.53
C CYS A 174 -1.32 -7.47 -22.06
N HIS A 175 -0.76 -6.34 -22.50
CA HIS A 175 -0.60 -6.03 -23.93
C HIS A 175 0.39 -6.99 -24.61
N SER A 176 1.49 -7.30 -23.94
CA SER A 176 2.52 -8.22 -24.43
C SER A 176 1.94 -9.63 -24.60
N ASP A 177 1.22 -10.12 -23.58
CA ASP A 177 0.52 -11.40 -23.64
C ASP A 177 -0.48 -11.46 -24.81
N LEU A 178 -1.29 -10.41 -24.98
CA LEU A 178 -2.25 -10.32 -26.09
C LEU A 178 -1.56 -10.44 -27.45
N THR A 179 -0.42 -9.78 -27.61
CA THR A 179 0.37 -9.82 -28.84
C THR A 179 0.90 -11.23 -29.09
N GLU A 180 1.44 -11.89 -28.06
CA GLU A 180 1.92 -13.27 -28.16
C GLU A 180 0.79 -14.24 -28.54
N PHE A 181 -0.37 -14.15 -27.89
CA PHE A 181 -1.51 -15.00 -28.24
C PHE A 181 -2.00 -14.76 -29.66
N HIS A 182 -1.96 -13.52 -30.13
CA HIS A 182 -2.34 -13.21 -31.50
C HIS A 182 -1.37 -13.87 -32.50
N THR A 183 -0.05 -13.74 -32.28
CA THR A 183 0.98 -14.39 -33.11
C THR A 183 0.88 -15.91 -33.07
N ASN A 184 0.57 -16.51 -31.93
CA ASN A 184 0.36 -17.96 -31.80
C ASN A 184 -0.86 -18.43 -32.62
N ILE A 185 -1.97 -17.69 -32.57
CA ILE A 185 -3.16 -17.97 -33.38
C ILE A 185 -2.85 -17.86 -34.87
N GLU A 186 -2.13 -16.83 -35.30
CA GLU A 186 -1.68 -16.68 -36.69
C GLU A 186 -0.79 -17.86 -37.12
N SER A 187 0.14 -18.29 -36.27
CA SER A 187 0.98 -19.46 -36.52
C SER A 187 0.16 -20.75 -36.70
N ILE A 188 -0.87 -20.96 -35.88
CA ILE A 188 -1.77 -22.10 -36.01
C ILE A 188 -2.56 -22.02 -37.32
N HIS A 189 -3.09 -20.85 -37.68
CA HIS A 189 -3.78 -20.65 -38.95
C HIS A 189 -2.88 -20.93 -40.15
N LEU A 190 -1.63 -20.46 -40.13
CA LEU A 190 -0.66 -20.74 -41.19
C LEU A 190 -0.39 -22.24 -41.34
N LYS A 191 -0.26 -22.97 -40.23
CA LYS A 191 -0.08 -24.44 -40.25
C LYS A 191 -1.30 -25.16 -40.81
N LEU A 192 -2.51 -24.73 -40.46
CA LEU A 192 -3.76 -25.30 -40.99
C LEU A 192 -3.89 -25.11 -42.52
N HIS A 193 -3.21 -24.13 -43.12
CA HIS A 193 -3.20 -23.91 -44.57
C HIS A 193 -2.11 -24.71 -45.31
N GLN A 194 -1.26 -25.47 -44.61
CA GLN A 194 -0.21 -26.25 -45.26
C GLN A 194 -0.82 -27.47 -45.98
N PRO A 195 -0.49 -27.68 -47.27
CA PRO A 195 -0.96 -28.84 -48.00
C PRO A 195 -0.35 -30.12 -47.44
N GLY A 196 -1.13 -31.21 -47.41
CA GLY A 196 -0.66 -32.54 -47.01
C GLY A 196 -0.72 -32.83 -45.51
N LEU A 197 -1.45 -32.03 -44.73
CA LEU A 197 -1.71 -32.31 -43.32
C LEU A 197 -2.46 -33.64 -43.14
N GLN A 198 -2.07 -34.41 -42.13
CA GLN A 198 -2.81 -35.60 -41.74
C GLN A 198 -4.04 -35.21 -40.92
N SER A 199 -5.12 -36.01 -41.00
CA SER A 199 -6.39 -35.72 -40.31
C SER A 199 -6.25 -35.56 -38.79
N GLU A 200 -5.34 -36.30 -38.15
CA GLU A 200 -5.09 -36.19 -36.70
C GLU A 200 -4.34 -34.90 -36.35
N GLU A 201 -3.41 -34.46 -37.20
CA GLU A 201 -2.67 -33.20 -37.02
C GLU A 201 -3.59 -32.00 -37.21
N GLU A 202 -4.48 -32.06 -38.20
CA GLU A 202 -5.48 -31.03 -38.47
C GLU A 202 -6.44 -30.86 -37.28
N LYS A 203 -6.93 -31.99 -36.74
CA LYS A 203 -7.76 -32.01 -35.54
C LYS A 203 -7.04 -31.40 -34.33
N ASN A 204 -5.77 -31.78 -34.09
CA ASN A 204 -4.97 -31.22 -32.99
C ASN A 204 -4.79 -29.70 -33.14
N LEU A 205 -4.50 -29.21 -34.34
CA LEU A 205 -4.38 -27.78 -34.60
C LEU A 205 -5.70 -27.03 -34.36
N HIS A 206 -6.84 -27.61 -34.75
CA HIS A 206 -8.15 -27.02 -34.45
C HIS A 206 -8.45 -26.96 -32.94
N ASP A 207 -8.11 -28.01 -32.19
CA ASP A 207 -8.26 -28.02 -30.73
C ASP A 207 -7.38 -26.95 -30.07
N ARG A 208 -6.12 -26.85 -30.50
CA ARG A 208 -5.19 -25.80 -30.06
C ARG A 208 -5.69 -24.40 -30.40
N LEU A 209 -6.24 -24.21 -31.60
CA LEU A 209 -6.81 -22.93 -32.01
C LEU A 209 -7.98 -22.53 -31.10
N LYS A 210 -8.87 -23.47 -30.77
CA LYS A 210 -10.00 -23.23 -29.86
C LYS A 210 -9.54 -22.80 -28.47
N ILE A 211 -8.51 -23.47 -27.94
CA ILE A 211 -7.90 -23.09 -26.65
C ILE A 211 -7.28 -21.69 -26.76
N ALA A 212 -6.46 -21.44 -27.78
CA ALA A 212 -5.79 -20.15 -27.96
C ALA A 212 -6.77 -18.97 -28.08
N ILE A 213 -7.87 -19.13 -28.84
CA ILE A 213 -8.94 -18.11 -28.96
C ILE A 213 -9.61 -17.86 -27.61
N THR A 214 -9.86 -18.91 -26.83
CA THR A 214 -10.48 -18.78 -25.50
C THR A 214 -9.55 -18.01 -24.56
N THR A 215 -8.26 -18.36 -24.56
CA THR A 215 -7.23 -17.67 -23.78
C THR A 215 -7.08 -16.22 -24.20
N LEU A 216 -7.06 -15.92 -25.51
CA LEU A 216 -7.00 -14.55 -26.03
C LEU A 216 -8.17 -13.70 -25.51
N ARG A 217 -9.40 -14.23 -25.55
CA ARG A 217 -10.58 -13.52 -25.03
C ARG A 217 -10.45 -13.21 -23.55
N SER A 218 -9.93 -14.13 -22.75
CA SER A 218 -9.68 -13.90 -21.32
C SER A 218 -8.68 -12.77 -21.10
N HIS A 219 -7.56 -12.76 -21.82
CA HIS A 219 -6.55 -11.71 -21.72
C HIS A 219 -7.07 -10.36 -22.24
N GLN A 220 -7.96 -10.37 -23.24
CA GLN A 220 -8.57 -9.14 -23.74
C GLN A 220 -9.47 -8.49 -22.68
N ILE A 221 -10.18 -9.30 -21.88
CA ILE A 221 -10.96 -8.80 -20.75
C ILE A 221 -10.03 -8.19 -19.69
N ALA A 222 -8.92 -8.86 -19.37
CA ALA A 222 -7.93 -8.37 -18.41
C ALA A 222 -7.30 -7.05 -18.88
N PHE A 223 -6.88 -6.96 -20.15
CA PHE A 223 -6.35 -5.74 -20.75
C PHE A 223 -7.35 -4.58 -20.70
N ASN A 224 -8.61 -4.82 -21.08
CA ASN A 224 -9.65 -3.80 -21.01
C ASN A 224 -9.88 -3.30 -19.58
N GLN A 225 -9.84 -4.20 -18.60
CA GLN A 225 -9.92 -3.84 -17.19
C GLN A 225 -8.70 -3.04 -16.73
N GLY A 226 -7.49 -3.43 -17.15
CA GLY A 226 -6.24 -2.71 -16.91
C GLY A 226 -6.29 -1.29 -17.48
N ALA A 227 -6.75 -1.12 -18.73
CA ALA A 227 -6.89 0.18 -19.37
C ALA A 227 -7.86 1.10 -18.61
N GLN A 228 -8.99 0.57 -18.14
CA GLN A 228 -9.92 1.33 -17.30
C GLN A 228 -9.29 1.73 -15.96
N ASN A 229 -8.52 0.83 -15.35
CA ASN A 229 -7.84 1.05 -14.09
C ASN A 229 -6.79 2.17 -14.21
N VAL A 230 -5.93 2.12 -15.25
CA VAL A 230 -4.94 3.17 -15.58
C VAL A 230 -5.64 4.50 -15.84
N GLY A 231 -6.72 4.50 -16.62
CA GLY A 231 -7.50 5.71 -16.87
C GLY A 231 -8.07 6.33 -15.60
N LEU A 232 -8.63 5.51 -14.71
CA LEU A 232 -9.18 5.95 -13.43
C LEU A 232 -8.10 6.55 -12.52
N ILE A 233 -6.98 5.86 -12.34
CA ILE A 233 -5.92 6.36 -11.44
C ILE A 233 -5.18 7.57 -12.01
N THR A 234 -5.04 7.65 -13.34
CA THR A 234 -4.58 8.87 -14.02
C THR A 234 -5.50 10.05 -13.72
N ALA A 235 -6.82 9.85 -13.85
CA ALA A 235 -7.81 10.87 -13.54
C ALA A 235 -7.74 11.30 -12.05
N LEU A 236 -7.58 10.35 -11.13
CA LEU A 236 -7.39 10.63 -9.70
C LEU A 236 -6.14 11.47 -9.45
N LYS A 237 -4.98 11.05 -9.98
CA LYS A 237 -3.71 11.77 -9.84
C LYS A 237 -3.84 13.20 -10.33
N ASN A 238 -4.44 13.40 -11.50
CA ASN A 238 -4.64 14.72 -12.08
C ASN A 238 -5.63 15.58 -11.29
N HIS A 239 -6.73 14.99 -10.80
CA HIS A 239 -7.72 15.70 -10.00
C HIS A 239 -7.09 16.30 -8.74
N TYR A 240 -6.27 15.52 -8.02
CA TYR A 240 -5.65 15.97 -6.77
C TYR A 240 -4.36 16.76 -6.94
N ARG A 241 -3.68 16.66 -8.10
CA ARG A 241 -2.50 17.48 -8.41
C ARG A 241 -2.83 18.98 -8.54
N ASN A 242 -4.07 19.32 -8.88
CA ASN A 242 -4.53 20.70 -9.04
C ASN A 242 -5.02 21.35 -7.73
N TYR A 243 -4.98 20.64 -6.60
CA TYR A 243 -5.28 21.23 -5.31
C TYR A 243 -4.04 21.98 -4.79
N PRO A 244 -4.17 23.24 -4.35
CA PRO A 244 -3.04 23.98 -3.82
C PRO A 244 -2.47 23.25 -2.61
N SER A 245 -1.23 22.77 -2.74
CA SER A 245 -0.46 22.24 -1.62
C SER A 245 -0.20 23.40 -0.66
N THR A 246 -0.68 23.33 0.58
CA THR A 246 -0.49 24.39 1.59
C THR A 246 0.93 24.43 2.17
N SER A 247 1.96 24.19 1.36
CA SER A 247 3.36 24.16 1.79
C SER A 247 4.21 25.30 1.19
N GLU A 248 3.63 26.49 0.98
CA GLU A 248 4.38 27.69 0.60
C GLU A 248 3.82 28.93 1.32
N LYS A 249 3.90 28.95 2.65
CA LYS A 249 3.88 30.20 3.46
C LYS A 249 4.69 30.02 4.73
N GLN A 250 5.98 29.76 4.57
CA GLN A 250 6.99 29.91 5.62
C GLN A 250 8.32 30.02 4.90
N ASP A 251 8.59 31.20 4.34
CA ASP A 251 9.94 31.75 4.07
C ASP A 251 9.79 33.05 3.27
N SER A 252 9.27 34.08 3.92
CA SER A 252 9.44 35.47 3.47
C SER A 252 9.13 36.43 4.61
N ASP A 253 9.82 36.32 5.75
CA ASP A 253 9.91 37.39 6.74
C ASP A 253 11.27 37.32 7.45
N GLN A 254 12.33 37.25 6.65
CA GLN A 254 13.68 37.64 7.03
C GLN A 254 14.33 38.31 5.83
N ASP A 255 14.08 39.61 5.67
CA ASP A 255 15.11 40.59 5.35
C ASP A 255 14.48 41.98 5.19
N SER A 256 14.66 42.80 6.22
CA SER A 256 14.67 44.26 6.09
C SER A 256 15.48 44.82 7.26
N HIS A 257 16.80 44.80 7.09
CA HIS A 257 17.71 45.69 7.79
C HIS A 257 17.24 47.14 7.65
N SER A 258 17.28 47.90 8.75
CA SER A 258 17.51 49.36 8.71
C SER A 258 18.11 49.84 10.03
N ASN A 259 19.44 49.86 10.02
CA ASN A 259 20.34 50.91 10.51
C ASN A 259 19.89 51.78 11.68
N THR A 260 20.60 51.58 12.79
CA THR A 260 20.92 52.62 13.77
C THR A 260 21.65 53.79 13.10
N PRO A 261 21.40 55.03 13.56
CA PRO A 261 22.49 55.96 13.77
C PRO A 261 22.56 56.37 15.24
N GLN A 262 23.78 56.27 15.79
CA GLN A 262 24.20 57.07 16.93
C GLN A 262 24.17 58.54 16.52
N ASP A 263 23.76 59.43 17.43
CA ASP A 263 24.50 60.67 17.68
C ASP A 263 24.11 61.27 19.05
N THR A 264 25.17 61.59 19.81
CA THR A 264 25.34 62.56 20.92
C THR A 264 24.31 62.68 22.03
#